data_AF-A0A7Z7N9B5-F1
#
_entry.id   AF-A0A7Z7N9B5-F1
#
_cell.length_a   1.000
_cell.length_b   1.000
_cell.length_c   1.000
_cell.angle_alpha   90.00
_cell.angle_beta   90.00
_cell.angle_gamma   90.00
#
_symmetry.space_group_name_H-M   'P 1'
#
loop_
_entity.id
_entity.type
_entity.pdbx_description
1 polymer ?
#
loop_
_entity_poly.entity_id
_entity_poly.type
_entity_poly.pdbx_seq_one_letter_code
_entity_poly.pdbx_strand_id
1 'polypeptide(L)'
;MAFTTDLTATVMAACLVAATASACSTSTAAVRPTTADPIALVTITQPELLRDFVAEQDPMGVVTKGVYTFLRQPTTSGVAITGYRSEVAADGTTSKIATFAYNPAAGTYSRVPYRELVWSPRQATWVEIDPIETLSPGPTGSRGWPTVKSVAEFGTSYYTFSYDDLGGQALQDGLEAGFAEGVALPQSVQAGKFSPGARVYLRTETTVDPFYTIHRVKIGNTGTEHLLPVYACGKPSSECRTPATSLVIADQQGGQFTNFAGTVRLELGGDGHARLRPVETPDMSFANLTYRIAETDGPKRITFQASTPDDADKFGKAIGITLDRFALFEYDGLVTIGFAEPANSTTTTIGGYNRIAANDLLTQWTPPLPAVLS
;
A
#
# COMPACT_ATOMS: atom_id res chain seq x y z
N MET A 1 25.85 -13.48 -60.14
CA MET A 1 26.38 -14.86 -60.13
C MET A 1 25.44 -15.70 -59.28
N ALA A 2 24.61 -16.49 -59.95
CA ALA A 2 23.84 -17.55 -59.35
C ALA A 2 24.73 -18.80 -59.26
N PHE A 3 24.56 -19.62 -58.22
CA PHE A 3 24.62 -21.06 -58.36
C PHE A 3 23.61 -21.71 -57.41
N THR A 4 22.92 -22.67 -57.99
CA THR A 4 21.73 -23.40 -57.58
C THR A 4 22.11 -24.72 -56.87
N THR A 5 21.20 -25.14 -55.98
CA THR A 5 20.74 -26.51 -55.67
C THR A 5 21.74 -27.66 -55.49
N ASP A 6 21.60 -28.40 -54.38
CA ASP A 6 21.07 -29.76 -54.54
C ASP A 6 20.41 -30.33 -53.28
N LEU A 7 19.36 -31.09 -53.57
CA LEU A 7 18.39 -31.78 -52.71
C LEU A 7 18.77 -33.27 -52.72
N THR A 8 18.72 -33.98 -51.59
CA THR A 8 18.47 -35.43 -51.61
C THR A 8 17.67 -35.86 -50.39
N ALA A 9 16.58 -36.58 -50.69
CA ALA A 9 15.65 -37.20 -49.78
C ALA A 9 15.72 -38.73 -49.95
N THR A 10 15.51 -39.50 -48.87
CA THR A 10 15.04 -40.90 -48.87
C THR A 10 14.59 -41.22 -47.43
N VAL A 11 13.32 -41.38 -47.04
CA VAL A 11 12.22 -42.31 -47.40
C VAL A 11 12.26 -43.68 -46.67
N MET A 12 11.30 -43.80 -45.73
CA MET A 12 10.46 -44.95 -45.28
C MET A 12 11.03 -46.20 -44.59
N ALA A 13 10.44 -46.56 -43.44
CA ALA A 13 9.35 -47.56 -43.26
C ALA A 13 9.10 -47.77 -41.74
N ALA A 14 7.96 -47.43 -41.16
CA ALA A 14 6.68 -48.16 -41.10
C ALA A 14 6.74 -49.55 -40.44
N CYS A 15 6.18 -49.67 -39.23
CA CYS A 15 5.54 -50.92 -38.80
C CYS A 15 4.32 -50.63 -37.93
N LEU A 16 3.18 -51.02 -38.48
CA LEU A 16 1.81 -50.96 -37.97
C LEU A 16 1.61 -52.13 -36.98
N VAL A 17 0.99 -51.89 -35.83
CA VAL A 17 0.24 -52.93 -35.11
C VAL A 17 -1.09 -52.34 -34.69
N ALA A 18 -2.15 -52.79 -35.36
CA ALA A 18 -3.53 -52.61 -34.95
C ALA A 18 -3.95 -53.81 -34.09
N ALA A 19 -4.63 -53.54 -32.97
CA ALA A 19 -5.49 -54.51 -32.31
C ALA A 19 -6.73 -53.78 -31.78
N THR A 20 -7.86 -54.06 -32.39
CA THR A 20 -9.22 -53.68 -31.97
C THR A 20 -9.71 -54.60 -30.85
N ALA A 21 -10.35 -54.03 -29.83
CA ALA A 21 -11.38 -54.73 -29.07
C ALA A 21 -12.40 -53.73 -28.53
N SER A 22 -13.61 -53.83 -29.07
CA SER A 22 -14.86 -53.26 -28.59
C SER A 22 -15.33 -53.95 -27.30
N ALA A 23 -15.80 -53.20 -26.30
CA ALA A 23 -17.00 -53.53 -25.52
C ALA A 23 -17.33 -52.47 -24.45
N CYS A 24 -18.63 -52.22 -24.31
CA CYS A 24 -19.34 -51.68 -23.15
C CYS A 24 -19.30 -50.16 -22.92
N SER A 25 -20.17 -49.48 -23.68
CA SER A 25 -20.88 -48.28 -23.27
C SER A 25 -21.68 -48.57 -21.99
N THR A 26 -21.19 -48.11 -20.83
CA THR A 26 -22.04 -47.86 -19.65
C THR A 26 -22.11 -46.36 -19.44
N SER A 27 -23.31 -45.84 -19.70
CA SER A 27 -23.82 -44.56 -19.25
C SER A 27 -23.40 -44.31 -17.80
N THR A 28 -22.37 -43.50 -17.58
CA THR A 28 -22.15 -42.87 -16.27
C THR A 28 -23.17 -41.75 -16.16
N ALA A 29 -24.14 -41.98 -15.29
CA ALA A 29 -25.15 -41.00 -14.91
C ALA A 29 -24.49 -39.65 -14.60
N ALA A 30 -25.16 -38.57 -15.02
CA ALA A 30 -24.80 -37.21 -14.66
C ALA A 30 -24.55 -37.14 -13.14
N VAL A 31 -23.29 -36.89 -12.77
CA VAL A 31 -22.95 -36.51 -11.40
C VAL A 31 -23.61 -35.16 -11.18
N ARG A 32 -24.74 -35.16 -10.46
CA ARG A 32 -25.26 -33.94 -9.84
C ARG A 32 -24.12 -33.35 -9.00
N PRO A 33 -23.71 -32.09 -9.21
CA PRO A 33 -22.84 -31.42 -8.25
C PRO A 33 -23.67 -31.32 -6.96
N THR A 34 -23.32 -32.15 -5.99
CA THR A 34 -24.00 -32.17 -4.69
C THR A 34 -23.01 -31.61 -3.69
N THR A 35 -23.54 -30.67 -2.91
CA THR A 35 -22.95 -30.00 -1.75
C THR A 35 -21.78 -29.07 -2.05
N ALA A 36 -22.09 -27.77 -1.94
CA ALA A 36 -21.13 -26.71 -1.72
C ALA A 36 -20.07 -27.15 -0.70
N ASP A 37 -18.81 -26.84 -1.01
CA ASP A 37 -17.75 -26.88 -0.01
C ASP A 37 -18.23 -26.18 1.27
N PRO A 38 -17.96 -26.74 2.46
CA PRO A 38 -18.28 -26.06 3.70
C PRO A 38 -17.60 -24.69 3.65
N ILE A 39 -18.40 -23.62 3.76
CA ILE A 39 -17.91 -22.25 3.88
C ILE A 39 -16.98 -22.27 5.11
N ALA A 40 -15.68 -22.22 4.89
CA ALA A 40 -14.72 -22.07 5.97
C ALA A 40 -15.13 -20.81 6.75
N LEU A 41 -15.38 -20.96 8.05
CA LEU A 41 -15.78 -19.84 8.89
C LEU A 41 -14.57 -18.91 9.02
N VAL A 42 -14.58 -17.80 8.28
CA VAL A 42 -13.50 -16.81 8.36
C VAL A 42 -13.62 -16.09 9.70
N THR A 43 -12.61 -16.23 10.55
CA THR A 43 -12.53 -15.50 11.82
C THR A 43 -11.79 -14.19 11.59
N ILE A 44 -12.46 -13.07 11.86
CA ILE A 44 -11.87 -11.72 11.69
C ILE A 44 -11.37 -11.21 13.04
N THR A 45 -10.05 -11.13 13.18
CA THR A 45 -9.40 -10.65 14.40
C THR A 45 -9.59 -9.14 14.54
N GLN A 46 -10.02 -8.69 15.71
CA GLN A 46 -10.15 -7.26 16.03
C GLN A 46 -9.29 -6.93 17.26
N PRO A 47 -8.28 -6.05 17.12
CA PRO A 47 -7.43 -5.64 18.23
C PRO A 47 -8.20 -4.76 19.22
N GLU A 48 -7.56 -4.45 20.35
CA GLU A 48 -8.04 -3.37 21.21
C GLU A 48 -8.09 -2.06 20.45
N LEU A 49 -9.14 -1.26 20.70
CA LEU A 49 -9.18 0.09 20.15
C LEU A 49 -8.06 0.91 20.77
N LEU A 50 -7.47 1.79 19.95
CA LEU A 50 -6.60 2.83 20.48
C LEU A 50 -7.41 3.74 21.41
N ARG A 51 -6.68 4.39 22.32
CA ARG A 51 -7.26 5.39 23.23
C ARG A 51 -8.07 6.41 22.41
N ASP A 52 -9.24 6.79 22.92
CA ASP A 52 -10.16 7.78 22.35
C ASP A 52 -10.92 7.34 21.08
N PHE A 53 -10.59 6.18 20.49
CA PHE A 53 -11.34 5.61 19.37
C PHE A 53 -12.57 4.80 19.80
N VAL A 54 -13.64 4.92 19.02
CA VAL A 54 -14.89 4.17 19.19
C VAL A 54 -15.18 3.35 17.93
N ALA A 55 -15.66 2.11 18.10
CA ALA A 55 -16.03 1.26 16.98
C ALA A 55 -17.21 1.84 16.18
N GLU A 56 -17.07 1.90 14.86
CA GLU A 56 -18.14 2.31 13.96
C GLU A 56 -19.20 1.22 13.86
N GLN A 57 -20.47 1.61 13.96
CA GLN A 57 -21.61 0.70 13.93
C GLN A 57 -22.13 0.49 12.51
N ASP A 58 -21.84 1.42 11.60
CA ASP A 58 -22.16 1.33 10.17
C ASP A 58 -20.92 1.58 9.30
N PRO A 59 -20.00 0.59 9.19
CA PRO A 59 -18.78 0.74 8.40
C PRO A 59 -19.06 0.83 6.89
N MET A 60 -20.20 0.29 6.40
CA MET A 60 -20.65 0.49 5.01
C MET A 60 -21.07 1.95 4.77
N GLY A 61 -21.74 2.57 5.74
CA GLY A 61 -22.09 3.99 5.69
C GLY A 61 -20.88 4.91 5.62
N VAL A 62 -19.75 4.53 6.22
CA VAL A 62 -18.48 5.29 6.12
C VAL A 62 -17.98 5.35 4.68
N VAL A 63 -17.83 4.21 4.00
CA VAL A 63 -17.38 4.16 2.60
C VAL A 63 -18.40 4.74 1.63
N THR A 64 -19.70 4.65 1.93
CA THR A 64 -20.75 5.28 1.10
C THR A 64 -20.69 6.80 1.16
N LYS A 65 -20.41 7.38 2.35
CA LYS A 65 -20.25 8.83 2.54
C LYS A 65 -18.89 9.34 2.06
N GLY A 66 -17.91 8.45 2.02
CA GLY A 66 -16.57 8.70 1.49
C GLY A 66 -15.52 8.89 2.58
N VAL A 67 -14.33 8.34 2.29
CA VAL A 67 -13.13 8.47 3.11
C VAL A 67 -12.05 9.19 2.30
N TYR A 68 -11.38 10.15 2.92
CA TYR A 68 -10.45 11.06 2.24
C TYR A 68 -9.05 10.96 2.82
N THR A 69 -8.04 10.87 1.95
CA THR A 69 -6.61 10.93 2.31
C THR A 69 -5.90 11.97 1.46
N PHE A 70 -4.70 12.40 1.84
CA PHE A 70 -4.04 13.54 1.19
C PHE A 70 -2.85 13.14 0.34
N LEU A 71 -2.70 13.81 -0.80
CA LEU A 71 -1.44 13.84 -1.52
C LEU A 71 -0.59 14.93 -0.86
N ARG A 72 0.63 14.57 -0.48
CA ARG A 72 1.55 15.46 0.22
C ARG A 72 2.80 15.67 -0.61
N GLN A 73 3.47 16.78 -0.37
CA GLN A 73 4.79 17.04 -0.92
C GLN A 73 5.62 17.84 0.09
N PRO A 74 6.85 17.41 0.39
CA PRO A 74 7.81 18.21 1.13
C PRO A 74 8.12 19.52 0.41
N THR A 75 8.33 20.55 1.20
CA THR A 75 8.70 21.89 0.77
C THR A 75 9.87 22.38 1.61
N THR A 76 10.51 23.47 1.19
CA THR A 76 11.59 24.09 1.97
C THR A 76 11.15 24.59 3.36
N SER A 77 9.84 24.74 3.59
CA SER A 77 9.27 25.29 4.83
C SER A 77 8.39 24.31 5.61
N GLY A 78 8.35 23.03 5.23
CA GLY A 78 7.47 22.02 5.86
C GLY A 78 6.85 21.08 4.84
N VAL A 79 5.62 20.62 5.08
CA VAL A 79 4.86 19.76 4.17
C VAL A 79 3.66 20.51 3.58
N ALA A 80 3.47 20.39 2.26
CA ALA A 80 2.31 20.90 1.54
C ALA A 80 1.34 19.77 1.22
N ILE A 81 0.04 20.06 1.26
CA ILE A 81 -0.97 19.23 0.60
C ILE A 81 -1.02 19.65 -0.86
N THR A 82 -0.97 18.69 -1.77
CA THR A 82 -0.99 18.91 -3.24
C THR A 82 -2.22 18.33 -3.90
N GLY A 83 -3.10 17.71 -3.12
CA GLY A 83 -4.32 17.06 -3.59
C GLY A 83 -4.88 16.10 -2.55
N TYR A 84 -5.85 15.30 -2.96
CA TYR A 84 -6.46 14.29 -2.11
C TYR A 84 -6.88 13.06 -2.92
N ARG A 85 -7.05 11.95 -2.22
CA ARG A 85 -7.75 10.76 -2.69
C ARG A 85 -9.09 10.68 -1.99
N SER A 86 -10.12 10.23 -2.70
CA SER A 86 -11.43 9.93 -2.15
C SER A 86 -11.79 8.49 -2.49
N GLU A 87 -12.06 7.69 -1.48
CA GLU A 87 -12.64 6.36 -1.61
C GLU A 87 -14.14 6.47 -1.32
N VAL A 88 -14.98 6.19 -2.32
CA VAL A 88 -16.44 6.34 -2.19
C VAL A 88 -17.14 5.19 -2.88
N ALA A 89 -18.07 4.54 -2.18
CA ALA A 89 -19.00 3.56 -2.72
C ALA A 89 -20.37 4.18 -2.99
N ALA A 90 -20.46 5.03 -4.03
CA ALA A 90 -21.65 5.84 -4.29
C ALA A 90 -22.92 5.02 -4.60
N ASP A 91 -22.76 3.82 -5.15
CA ASP A 91 -23.84 2.85 -5.41
C ASP A 91 -24.12 1.92 -4.21
N GLY A 92 -23.35 2.07 -3.12
CA GLY A 92 -23.40 1.24 -1.92
C GLY A 92 -22.73 -0.14 -2.03
N THR A 93 -22.17 -0.49 -3.19
CA THR A 93 -21.64 -1.84 -3.47
C THR A 93 -20.30 -1.87 -4.19
N THR A 94 -19.88 -0.78 -4.82
CA THR A 94 -18.64 -0.68 -5.58
C THR A 94 -17.90 0.56 -5.11
N SER A 95 -16.75 0.36 -4.47
CA SER A 95 -15.85 1.45 -4.09
C SER A 95 -14.82 1.67 -5.19
N LYS A 96 -14.51 2.95 -5.45
CA LYS A 96 -13.39 3.33 -6.30
C LYS A 96 -12.61 4.46 -5.68
N ILE A 97 -11.29 4.34 -5.67
CA ILE A 97 -10.40 5.43 -5.27
C ILE A 97 -10.23 6.40 -6.45
N ALA A 98 -10.70 7.63 -6.26
CA ALA A 98 -10.43 8.73 -7.17
C ALA A 98 -9.33 9.63 -6.60
N THR A 99 -8.38 10.03 -7.44
CA THR A 99 -7.30 10.95 -7.06
C THR A 99 -7.51 12.31 -7.72
N PHE A 100 -7.38 13.36 -6.93
CA PHE A 100 -7.54 14.75 -7.35
C PHE A 100 -6.29 15.53 -6.97
N ALA A 101 -5.68 16.16 -7.96
CA ALA A 101 -4.48 16.96 -7.77
C ALA A 101 -4.82 18.43 -7.95
N TYR A 102 -4.28 19.29 -7.09
CA TYR A 102 -4.53 20.72 -7.15
C TYR A 102 -3.69 21.35 -8.27
N ASN A 103 -4.33 22.13 -9.14
CA ASN A 103 -3.67 22.92 -10.16
C ASN A 103 -3.61 24.38 -9.71
N PRO A 104 -2.44 24.90 -9.27
CA PRO A 104 -2.32 26.28 -8.82
C PRO A 104 -2.64 27.33 -9.89
N ALA A 105 -2.38 27.03 -11.17
CA ALA A 105 -2.64 27.96 -12.26
C ALA A 105 -4.15 28.12 -12.53
N ALA A 106 -4.92 27.05 -12.32
CA ALA A 106 -6.37 27.06 -12.50
C ALA A 106 -7.15 27.29 -11.19
N GLY A 107 -6.48 27.24 -10.04
CA GLY A 107 -7.11 27.39 -8.72
C GLY A 107 -8.11 26.28 -8.37
N THR A 108 -8.03 25.12 -9.02
CA THR A 108 -9.02 24.04 -8.90
C THR A 108 -8.38 22.65 -8.88
N TYR A 109 -9.15 21.66 -8.44
CA TYR A 109 -8.76 20.26 -8.52
C TYR A 109 -9.00 19.69 -9.90
N SER A 110 -8.08 18.85 -10.36
CA SER A 110 -8.25 18.03 -11.56
C SER A 110 -8.14 16.57 -11.18
N ARG A 111 -9.06 15.74 -11.70
CA ARG A 111 -8.96 14.29 -11.55
C ARG A 111 -7.74 13.81 -12.32
N VAL A 112 -6.89 13.04 -11.66
CA VAL A 112 -5.71 12.42 -12.27
C VAL A 112 -5.86 10.91 -12.29
N PRO A 113 -5.40 10.21 -13.33
CA PRO A 113 -5.39 8.75 -13.34
C PRO A 113 -4.65 8.21 -12.12
N TYR A 114 -5.21 7.19 -11.48
CA TYR A 114 -4.56 6.46 -10.40
C TYR A 114 -4.58 4.99 -10.78
N ARG A 115 -3.40 4.38 -10.72
CA ARG A 115 -3.20 2.95 -10.88
C ARG A 115 -2.34 2.49 -9.73
N GLU A 116 -2.58 1.28 -9.28
CA GLU A 116 -1.74 0.65 -8.28
C GLU A 116 -0.92 -0.45 -8.92
N LEU A 117 0.36 -0.52 -8.55
CA LEU A 117 1.28 -1.52 -9.05
C LEU A 117 1.36 -2.66 -8.04
N VAL A 118 0.64 -3.74 -8.31
CA VAL A 118 0.47 -4.86 -7.39
C VAL A 118 1.13 -6.12 -7.92
N TRP A 119 1.55 -7.00 -7.03
CA TRP A 119 2.03 -8.33 -7.43
C TRP A 119 0.84 -9.21 -7.78
N SER A 120 0.86 -9.81 -8.97
CA SER A 120 -0.11 -10.83 -9.37
C SER A 120 0.45 -12.23 -9.08
N PRO A 121 -0.10 -12.99 -8.12
CA PRO A 121 0.35 -14.36 -7.87
C PRO A 121 0.11 -15.27 -9.08
N ARG A 122 -0.96 -15.02 -9.87
CA ARG A 122 -1.30 -15.82 -11.05
C ARG A 122 -0.30 -15.65 -12.20
N GLN A 123 0.22 -14.44 -12.39
CA GLN A 123 1.17 -14.13 -13.45
C GLN A 123 2.62 -14.15 -12.97
N ALA A 124 2.85 -14.26 -11.66
CA ALA A 124 4.16 -14.13 -11.02
C ALA A 124 4.92 -12.87 -11.49
N THR A 125 4.20 -11.75 -11.60
CA THR A 125 4.76 -10.46 -12.04
C THR A 125 3.97 -9.30 -11.45
N TRP A 126 4.56 -8.10 -11.53
CA TRP A 126 3.91 -6.84 -11.17
C TRP A 126 2.97 -6.36 -12.28
N VAL A 127 1.76 -5.96 -11.92
CA VAL A 127 0.71 -5.51 -12.85
C VAL A 127 0.07 -4.22 -12.37
N GLU A 128 -0.35 -3.37 -13.31
CA GLU A 128 -1.12 -2.16 -13.02
C GLU A 128 -2.60 -2.51 -12.90
N ILE A 129 -3.22 -2.11 -11.78
CA ILE A 129 -4.64 -2.30 -11.54
C ILE A 129 -5.37 -0.98 -11.35
N ASP A 130 -6.67 -0.97 -11.61
CA ASP A 130 -7.58 0.07 -11.10
C ASP A 130 -8.04 -0.39 -9.71
N PRO A 131 -7.81 0.38 -8.64
CA PRO A 131 -8.23 0.02 -7.28
C PRO A 131 -9.74 0.21 -7.14
N ILE A 132 -10.48 -0.73 -7.73
CA ILE A 132 -11.92 -0.90 -7.64
C ILE A 132 -12.18 -2.11 -6.78
N GLU A 133 -13.09 -1.95 -5.83
CA GLU A 133 -13.45 -2.98 -4.87
C GLU A 133 -14.95 -3.20 -4.88
N THR A 134 -15.38 -4.47 -4.86
CA THR A 134 -16.77 -4.82 -4.58
C THR A 134 -16.93 -4.98 -3.07
N LEU A 135 -17.88 -4.25 -2.51
CA LEU A 135 -18.14 -4.18 -1.08
C LEU A 135 -19.45 -4.89 -0.73
N SER A 136 -19.44 -5.59 0.39
CA SER A 136 -20.63 -6.17 1.00
C SER A 136 -20.46 -6.26 2.52
N PRO A 137 -21.55 -6.43 3.29
CA PRO A 137 -21.42 -6.80 4.70
C PRO A 137 -20.57 -8.06 4.88
N GLY A 138 -19.61 -8.02 5.81
CA GLY A 138 -18.80 -9.17 6.19
C GLY A 138 -19.33 -9.87 7.45
N PRO A 139 -18.65 -10.94 7.92
CA PRO A 139 -18.99 -11.58 9.18
C PRO A 139 -18.71 -10.64 10.36
N THR A 140 -19.41 -10.84 11.47
CA THR A 140 -19.08 -10.15 12.71
C THR A 140 -17.69 -10.55 13.19
N GLY A 141 -16.84 -9.57 13.52
CA GLY A 141 -15.48 -9.86 14.00
C GLY A 141 -15.41 -10.34 15.44
N SER A 142 -14.20 -10.69 15.89
CA SER A 142 -13.96 -11.34 17.19
C SER A 142 -14.39 -10.53 18.41
N ARG A 143 -14.58 -9.21 18.28
CA ARG A 143 -15.08 -8.32 19.34
C ARG A 143 -16.56 -7.95 19.18
N GLY A 144 -17.26 -8.54 18.21
CA GLY A 144 -18.67 -8.26 17.96
C GLY A 144 -18.92 -7.09 17.01
N TRP A 145 -17.88 -6.41 16.51
CA TRP A 145 -18.08 -5.25 15.62
C TRP A 145 -18.33 -5.69 14.17
N PRO A 146 -19.23 -4.99 13.45
CA PRO A 146 -19.54 -5.29 12.06
C PRO A 146 -18.30 -5.07 11.17
N THR A 147 -18.19 -5.87 10.12
CA THR A 147 -17.12 -5.76 9.12
C THR A 147 -17.69 -5.48 7.74
N VAL A 148 -16.85 -4.93 6.87
CA VAL A 148 -17.07 -4.85 5.43
C VAL A 148 -16.16 -5.89 4.79
N LYS A 149 -16.74 -6.72 3.92
CA LYS A 149 -15.99 -7.55 3.00
C LYS A 149 -15.68 -6.73 1.76
N SER A 150 -14.41 -6.68 1.39
CA SER A 150 -13.93 -6.12 0.13
C SER A 150 -13.38 -7.24 -0.75
N VAL A 151 -13.73 -7.19 -2.03
CA VAL A 151 -13.20 -8.08 -3.07
C VAL A 151 -12.66 -7.21 -4.20
N ALA A 152 -11.35 -7.29 -4.41
CA ALA A 152 -10.63 -6.59 -5.45
C ALA A 152 -9.90 -7.59 -6.37
N GLU A 153 -9.27 -7.09 -7.44
CA GLU A 153 -8.45 -7.93 -8.34
C GLU A 153 -7.29 -8.63 -7.59
N PHE A 154 -6.77 -7.98 -6.56
CA PHE A 154 -5.63 -8.45 -5.78
C PHE A 154 -5.99 -9.38 -4.62
N GLY A 155 -7.27 -9.50 -4.25
CA GLY A 155 -7.68 -10.41 -3.19
C GLY A 155 -8.95 -10.01 -2.45
N THR A 156 -9.23 -10.78 -1.41
CA THR A 156 -10.30 -10.51 -0.45
C THR A 156 -9.72 -9.96 0.85
N SER A 157 -10.34 -8.92 1.37
CA SER A 157 -10.06 -8.36 2.68
C SER A 157 -11.35 -8.16 3.47
N TYR A 158 -11.23 -8.11 4.79
CA TYR A 158 -12.30 -7.71 5.68
C TYR A 158 -11.82 -6.55 6.54
N TYR A 159 -12.54 -5.44 6.55
CA TYR A 159 -12.16 -4.32 7.40
C TYR A 159 -13.29 -3.83 8.29
N THR A 160 -12.87 -3.27 9.43
CA THR A 160 -13.71 -2.52 10.35
C THR A 160 -13.21 -1.09 10.45
N PHE A 161 -14.14 -0.18 10.73
CA PHE A 161 -13.79 1.19 11.06
C PHE A 161 -13.96 1.42 12.55
N SER A 162 -13.04 2.19 13.11
CA SER A 162 -13.26 2.93 14.35
C SER A 162 -12.95 4.39 14.06
N TYR A 163 -13.48 5.30 14.87
CA TYR A 163 -13.27 6.73 14.68
C TYR A 163 -12.97 7.44 15.99
N ASP A 164 -12.27 8.56 15.85
CA ASP A 164 -12.15 9.59 16.87
C ASP A 164 -12.88 10.87 16.40
N ASP A 165 -13.56 11.56 17.31
CA ASP A 165 -14.24 12.82 17.04
C ASP A 165 -13.25 13.97 17.22
N LEU A 166 -12.95 14.64 16.12
CA LEU A 166 -11.97 15.70 16.09
C LEU A 166 -12.58 17.08 16.41
N GLY A 167 -13.90 17.20 16.56
CA GLY A 167 -14.58 18.49 16.71
C GLY A 167 -13.97 19.37 17.81
N GLY A 168 -13.45 20.54 17.41
CA GLY A 168 -12.82 21.50 18.33
C GLY A 168 -11.38 21.19 18.74
N GLN A 169 -10.84 20.02 18.38
CA GLN A 169 -9.42 19.68 18.53
C GLN A 169 -8.56 20.53 17.58
N ALA A 170 -7.27 20.72 17.92
CA ALA A 170 -6.33 21.38 17.03
C ALA A 170 -6.06 20.52 15.79
N LEU A 171 -5.84 21.13 14.63
CA LEU A 171 -5.64 20.35 13.38
C LEU A 171 -4.47 19.39 13.48
N GLN A 172 -3.38 19.81 14.11
CA GLN A 172 -2.17 19.00 14.30
C GLN A 172 -2.43 17.71 15.10
N ASP A 173 -3.40 17.72 16.03
CA ASP A 173 -3.66 16.59 16.93
C ASP A 173 -4.46 15.49 16.22
N GLY A 174 -5.21 15.85 15.17
CA GLY A 174 -5.94 14.89 14.33
C GLY A 174 -5.15 14.36 13.13
N LEU A 175 -3.89 14.77 12.95
CA LEU A 175 -3.04 14.25 11.87
C LEU A 175 -2.49 12.87 12.21
N GLU A 176 -2.36 12.01 11.20
CA GLU A 176 -1.69 10.72 11.37
C GLU A 176 -0.23 10.90 11.82
N ALA A 177 0.25 9.95 12.63
CA ALA A 177 1.64 9.92 13.03
C ALA A 177 2.54 9.84 11.78
N GLY A 178 3.48 10.77 11.66
CA GLY A 178 4.36 10.85 10.48
C GLY A 178 3.73 11.55 9.28
N PHE A 179 2.61 12.27 9.43
CA PHE A 179 2.01 13.05 8.32
C PHE A 179 3.03 13.96 7.61
N ALA A 180 3.93 14.56 8.40
CA ALA A 180 4.97 15.44 7.90
C ALA A 180 6.35 14.76 7.78
N GLU A 181 6.47 13.46 8.04
CA GLU A 181 7.73 12.71 7.89
C GLU A 181 8.94 13.42 8.58
N GLY A 182 8.70 13.96 9.77
CA GLY A 182 9.72 14.65 10.57
C GLY A 182 9.98 16.12 10.23
N VAL A 183 9.34 16.72 9.22
CA VAL A 183 9.38 18.18 9.02
C VAL A 183 8.30 18.90 9.86
N ALA A 184 8.52 20.18 10.12
CA ALA A 184 7.55 21.00 10.84
C ALA A 184 6.23 21.15 10.06
N LEU A 185 5.11 21.09 10.79
CA LEU A 185 3.80 21.43 10.25
C LEU A 185 3.67 22.95 10.07
N PRO A 186 2.96 23.42 9.04
CA PRO A 186 2.71 24.86 8.85
C PRO A 186 2.03 25.49 10.08
N GLN A 187 2.32 26.75 10.37
CA GLN A 187 1.75 27.46 11.52
C GLN A 187 0.21 27.49 11.50
N SER A 188 -0.41 27.55 10.31
CA SER A 188 -1.87 27.52 10.20
C SER A 188 -2.49 26.23 10.72
N VAL A 189 -1.77 25.11 10.63
CA VAL A 189 -2.19 23.81 11.16
C VAL A 189 -2.04 23.78 12.68
N GLN A 190 -0.99 24.41 13.21
CA GLN A 190 -0.78 24.51 14.65
C GLN A 190 -1.83 25.40 15.34
N ALA A 191 -2.34 26.41 14.62
CA ALA A 191 -3.35 27.35 15.14
C ALA A 191 -4.80 26.98 14.80
N GLY A 192 -5.01 26.19 13.74
CA GLY A 192 -6.33 25.82 13.24
C GLY A 192 -7.04 24.78 14.10
N LYS A 193 -8.35 24.62 13.88
CA LYS A 193 -9.18 23.64 14.58
C LYS A 193 -10.12 22.92 13.64
N PHE A 194 -10.45 21.69 14.00
CA PHE A 194 -11.48 20.92 13.33
C PHE A 194 -12.89 21.43 13.67
N SER A 195 -13.76 21.44 12.67
CA SER A 195 -15.16 21.79 12.77
C SER A 195 -15.97 20.69 13.47
N PRO A 196 -17.13 21.00 14.07
CA PRO A 196 -18.00 19.99 14.66
C PRO A 196 -18.35 18.86 13.68
N GLY A 197 -18.25 17.61 14.14
CA GLY A 197 -18.51 16.42 13.33
C GLY A 197 -17.35 15.98 12.43
N ALA A 198 -16.19 16.64 12.50
CA ALA A 198 -14.95 16.15 11.91
C ALA A 198 -14.53 14.82 12.55
N ARG A 199 -14.12 13.85 11.72
CA ARG A 199 -13.68 12.53 12.19
C ARG A 199 -12.45 12.05 11.44
N VAL A 200 -11.56 11.39 12.16
CA VAL A 200 -10.54 10.50 11.59
C VAL A 200 -10.96 9.06 11.82
N TYR A 201 -10.72 8.20 10.84
CA TYR A 201 -11.02 6.79 10.89
C TYR A 201 -9.74 5.96 10.98
N LEU A 202 -9.73 5.00 11.89
CA LEU A 202 -8.83 3.85 11.81
C LEU A 202 -9.52 2.73 11.04
N ARG A 203 -8.85 2.19 10.03
CA ARG A 203 -9.23 0.96 9.35
C ARG A 203 -8.43 -0.18 9.96
N THR A 204 -9.11 -1.14 10.56
CA THR A 204 -8.51 -2.44 10.90
C THR A 204 -8.89 -3.42 9.83
N GLU A 205 -7.91 -3.98 9.15
CA GLU A 205 -8.07 -4.84 7.99
C GLU A 205 -7.45 -6.21 8.24
N THR A 206 -8.23 -7.26 8.00
CA THR A 206 -7.77 -8.65 7.91
C THR A 206 -7.71 -9.05 6.43
N THR A 207 -6.50 -9.15 5.89
CA THR A 207 -6.25 -9.54 4.50
C THR A 207 -6.30 -11.07 4.41
N VAL A 208 -7.15 -11.64 3.55
CA VAL A 208 -7.26 -13.11 3.39
C VAL A 208 -6.15 -13.61 2.48
N ASP A 209 -6.03 -12.95 1.33
CA ASP A 209 -4.99 -13.20 0.34
C ASP A 209 -3.76 -12.33 0.65
N PRO A 210 -2.54 -12.77 0.31
CA PRO A 210 -1.38 -11.90 0.49
C PRO A 210 -1.43 -10.75 -0.52
N PHE A 211 -1.16 -9.54 -0.06
CA PHE A 211 -1.13 -8.33 -0.88
C PHE A 211 0.26 -7.70 -0.88
N TYR A 212 0.78 -7.41 -2.07
CA TYR A 212 2.04 -6.71 -2.25
C TYR A 212 1.87 -5.61 -3.28
N THR A 213 2.38 -4.42 -2.96
CA THR A 213 2.25 -3.24 -3.81
C THR A 213 3.53 -2.40 -3.76
N ILE A 214 3.89 -1.79 -4.87
CA ILE A 214 5.02 -0.86 -4.94
C ILE A 214 4.53 0.55 -4.66
N HIS A 215 5.18 1.21 -3.71
CA HIS A 215 4.83 2.58 -3.39
C HIS A 215 5.42 3.52 -4.44
N ARG A 216 4.56 4.36 -5.01
CA ARG A 216 4.95 5.40 -5.95
C ARG A 216 4.52 6.76 -5.43
N VAL A 217 5.44 7.71 -5.51
CA VAL A 217 5.13 9.10 -5.20
C VAL A 217 4.54 9.76 -6.43
N LYS A 218 3.41 10.43 -6.24
CA LYS A 218 2.76 11.20 -7.28
C LYS A 218 3.23 12.65 -7.22
N ILE A 219 3.71 13.18 -8.34
CA ILE A 219 3.96 14.62 -8.46
C ILE A 219 2.62 15.31 -8.61
N GLY A 220 2.26 16.16 -7.64
CA GLY A 220 0.94 16.75 -7.52
C GLY A 220 0.49 17.59 -8.72
N ASN A 221 1.39 18.19 -9.50
CA ASN A 221 1.02 19.03 -10.64
C ASN A 221 0.93 18.29 -11.99
N THR A 222 1.68 17.19 -12.17
CA THR A 222 1.67 16.42 -13.42
C THR A 222 0.89 15.12 -13.33
N GLY A 223 0.64 14.63 -12.10
CA GLY A 223 0.10 13.29 -11.87
C GLY A 223 1.08 12.17 -12.21
N THR A 224 2.34 12.49 -12.54
CA THR A 224 3.38 11.49 -12.82
C THR A 224 3.73 10.75 -11.54
N GLU A 225 3.84 9.43 -11.65
CA GLU A 225 4.21 8.57 -10.54
C GLU A 225 5.69 8.16 -10.67
N HIS A 226 6.43 8.32 -9.59
CA HIS A 226 7.86 8.00 -9.50
C HIS A 226 8.08 6.90 -8.47
N LEU A 227 8.94 5.95 -8.85
CA LEU A 227 9.51 4.98 -7.92
C LEU A 227 10.43 5.70 -6.94
N LEU A 228 10.52 5.15 -5.74
CA LEU A 228 11.40 5.64 -4.69
C LEU A 228 12.58 4.67 -4.55
N PRO A 229 13.71 4.95 -5.23
CA PRO A 229 14.80 4.01 -5.28
C PRO A 229 15.52 3.91 -3.93
N VAL A 230 15.97 2.70 -3.63
CA VAL A 230 17.01 2.44 -2.64
C VAL A 230 18.35 2.55 -3.35
N TYR A 231 19.26 3.36 -2.82
CA TYR A 231 20.58 3.57 -3.40
C TYR A 231 21.60 2.60 -2.81
N ALA A 232 22.47 2.04 -3.63
CA ALA A 232 23.66 1.31 -3.20
C ALA A 232 24.80 2.31 -2.98
N CYS A 233 25.48 2.20 -1.85
CA CYS A 233 26.57 3.11 -1.52
C CYS A 233 27.91 2.67 -2.11
N GLY A 234 28.05 1.40 -2.47
CA GLY A 234 29.32 0.81 -2.83
C GLY A 234 30.27 0.80 -1.63
N LYS A 235 30.74 -0.36 -1.20
CA LYS A 235 31.75 -0.40 -0.14
C LYS A 235 33.05 0.24 -0.65
N PRO A 236 33.68 1.23 0.03
CA PRO A 236 33.17 2.21 1.01
C PRO A 236 33.12 3.62 0.38
N SER A 237 31.95 4.07 -0.07
CA SER A 237 31.73 5.45 -0.52
C SER A 237 30.59 6.08 0.28
N SER A 238 30.80 7.31 0.74
CA SER A 238 29.83 8.10 1.52
C SER A 238 28.71 8.69 0.66
N GLU A 239 28.78 8.55 -0.67
CA GLU A 239 27.82 9.13 -1.60
C GLU A 239 27.03 8.04 -2.33
N CYS A 240 25.89 7.65 -1.76
CA CYS A 240 24.98 6.66 -2.32
C CYS A 240 24.16 7.33 -3.42
N ARG A 241 24.71 7.36 -4.64
CA ARG A 241 24.08 8.00 -5.80
C ARG A 241 23.58 7.02 -6.86
N THR A 242 23.95 5.74 -6.75
CA THR A 242 23.57 4.72 -7.72
C THR A 242 22.40 3.89 -7.17
N PRO A 243 21.23 3.83 -7.83
CA PRO A 243 20.17 2.92 -7.42
C PRO A 243 20.67 1.48 -7.33
N ALA A 244 20.31 0.77 -6.26
CA ALA A 244 20.57 -0.65 -6.14
C ALA A 244 19.72 -1.38 -7.18
N THR A 245 20.33 -2.30 -7.95
CA THR A 245 19.63 -3.02 -9.02
C THR A 245 19.02 -4.35 -8.57
N SER A 246 19.33 -4.79 -7.36
CA SER A 246 18.76 -5.97 -6.72
C SER A 246 18.80 -5.86 -5.19
N LEU A 247 17.97 -6.63 -4.49
CA LEU A 247 17.94 -6.69 -3.03
C LEU A 247 19.26 -7.22 -2.47
N VAL A 248 19.93 -8.10 -3.21
CA VAL A 248 21.27 -8.59 -2.85
C VAL A 248 22.30 -7.46 -2.90
N ILE A 249 22.23 -6.59 -3.92
CA ILE A 249 23.10 -5.43 -4.02
C ILE A 249 22.78 -4.41 -2.91
N ALA A 250 21.50 -4.16 -2.65
CA ALA A 250 21.08 -3.29 -1.55
C ALA A 250 21.59 -3.82 -0.19
N ASP A 251 21.49 -5.12 0.06
CA ASP A 251 22.03 -5.75 1.27
C ASP A 251 23.56 -5.60 1.34
N GLN A 252 24.29 -6.11 0.33
CA GLN A 252 25.74 -6.24 0.39
C GLN A 252 26.50 -4.91 0.28
N GLN A 253 25.89 -3.88 -0.33
CA GLN A 253 26.52 -2.59 -0.60
C GLN A 253 25.95 -1.44 0.22
N GLY A 254 25.28 -1.76 1.33
CA GLY A 254 24.81 -0.77 2.31
C GLY A 254 23.69 0.10 1.77
N GLY A 255 22.58 -0.52 1.36
CA GLY A 255 21.43 0.15 0.75
C GLY A 255 20.89 1.29 1.61
N GLN A 256 20.56 2.42 0.98
CA GLN A 256 20.01 3.59 1.65
C GLN A 256 18.71 4.05 1.00
N PHE A 257 17.70 4.25 1.83
CA PHE A 257 16.47 4.91 1.45
C PHE A 257 16.32 6.18 2.30
N THR A 258 16.05 7.31 1.65
CA THR A 258 15.71 8.55 2.35
C THR A 258 14.21 8.75 2.21
N ASN A 259 13.53 9.06 3.33
CA ASN A 259 12.10 9.36 3.31
C ASN A 259 11.79 10.54 2.38
N PHE A 260 10.52 10.72 2.05
CA PHE A 260 10.15 11.68 1.03
C PHE A 260 10.53 13.11 1.46
N ALA A 261 10.39 13.41 2.75
CA ALA A 261 10.82 14.68 3.34
C ALA A 261 12.33 14.96 3.33
N GLY A 262 13.19 13.98 3.03
CA GLY A 262 14.64 14.18 3.00
C GLY A 262 15.28 14.28 4.39
N THR A 263 14.55 13.97 5.46
CA THR A 263 14.95 14.20 6.85
C THR A 263 15.53 12.96 7.52
N VAL A 264 15.07 11.78 7.13
CA VAL A 264 15.46 10.51 7.74
C VAL A 264 15.89 9.52 6.68
N ARG A 265 16.94 8.77 7.02
CA ARG A 265 17.52 7.73 6.20
C ARG A 265 17.42 6.37 6.91
N LEU A 266 16.91 5.39 6.18
CA LEU A 266 17.04 3.97 6.48
C LEU A 266 18.32 3.45 5.82
N GLU A 267 19.22 2.86 6.60
CA GLU A 267 20.49 2.31 6.14
C GLU A 267 20.57 0.81 6.43
N LEU A 268 20.87 -0.01 5.41
CA LEU A 268 21.14 -1.44 5.55
C LEU A 268 22.61 -1.66 5.89
N GLY A 269 22.90 -2.50 6.89
CA GLY A 269 24.26 -2.80 7.35
C GLY A 269 24.98 -3.89 6.55
N GLY A 270 24.25 -4.70 5.78
CA GLY A 270 24.78 -5.87 5.05
C GLY A 270 25.09 -7.08 5.93
N ASP A 271 24.65 -7.03 7.18
CA ASP A 271 24.77 -8.07 8.21
C ASP A 271 23.38 -8.48 8.78
N GLY A 272 22.30 -8.07 8.10
CA GLY A 272 20.92 -8.25 8.56
C GLY A 272 20.47 -7.21 9.58
N HIS A 273 21.27 -6.18 9.88
CA HIS A 273 20.88 -5.06 10.73
C HIS A 273 20.67 -3.78 9.94
N ALA A 274 19.62 -3.02 10.26
CA ALA A 274 19.36 -1.72 9.67
C ALA A 274 19.20 -0.64 10.74
N ARG A 275 19.43 0.61 10.35
CA ARG A 275 19.38 1.78 11.25
C ARG A 275 18.57 2.89 10.62
N LEU A 276 17.84 3.63 11.47
CA LEU A 276 17.25 4.92 11.09
C LEU A 276 18.07 6.06 11.67
N ARG A 277 18.45 7.00 10.80
CA ARG A 277 19.31 8.13 11.13
C ARG A 277 18.73 9.43 10.56
N PRO A 278 18.82 10.57 11.26
CA PRO A 278 18.55 11.86 10.65
C PRO A 278 19.61 12.15 9.59
N VAL A 279 19.22 12.71 8.46
CA VAL A 279 20.14 13.07 7.37
C VAL A 279 21.13 14.16 7.81
N GLU A 280 20.68 15.12 8.62
CA GLU A 280 21.52 16.23 9.10
C GLU A 280 22.51 15.84 10.20
N THR A 281 22.21 14.78 10.96
CA THR A 281 23.06 14.27 12.05
C THR A 281 23.27 12.76 11.90
N PRO A 282 24.01 12.32 10.87
CA PRO A 282 24.09 10.91 10.46
C PRO A 282 24.77 10.01 11.49
N ASP A 283 25.52 10.58 12.45
CA ASP A 283 26.23 9.81 13.47
C ASP A 283 25.30 9.26 14.57
N MET A 284 24.06 9.72 14.65
CA MET A 284 23.08 9.31 15.65
C MET A 284 21.99 8.42 15.04
N SER A 285 22.00 7.13 15.37
CA SER A 285 20.85 6.25 15.12
C SER A 285 19.79 6.46 16.19
N PHE A 286 18.52 6.62 15.81
CA PHE A 286 17.41 6.74 16.76
C PHE A 286 16.50 5.52 16.81
N ALA A 287 16.56 4.64 15.80
CA ALA A 287 15.91 3.34 15.83
C ALA A 287 16.78 2.24 15.21
N ASN A 288 16.78 1.06 15.83
CA ASN A 288 17.53 -0.11 15.38
C ASN A 288 16.61 -1.23 14.94
N LEU A 289 16.84 -1.75 13.74
CA LEU A 289 16.03 -2.76 13.09
C LEU A 289 16.88 -3.97 12.74
N THR A 290 16.23 -5.11 12.60
CA THR A 290 16.75 -6.24 11.84
C THR A 290 15.98 -6.35 10.53
N TYR A 291 16.59 -6.98 9.53
CA TYR A 291 15.92 -7.28 8.27
C TYR A 291 16.36 -8.64 7.74
N ARG A 292 15.53 -9.19 6.86
CA ARG A 292 15.80 -10.43 6.14
C ARG A 292 15.28 -10.34 4.71
N ILE A 293 15.94 -11.04 3.81
CA ILE A 293 15.44 -11.26 2.46
C ILE A 293 14.47 -12.45 2.51
N ALA A 294 13.20 -12.20 2.19
CA ALA A 294 12.19 -13.24 1.98
C ALA A 294 12.14 -13.59 0.49
N GLU A 295 12.34 -14.87 0.18
CA GLU A 295 12.33 -15.39 -1.20
C GLU A 295 11.15 -16.32 -1.49
N THR A 296 10.33 -16.63 -0.47
CA THR A 296 9.13 -17.46 -0.58
C THR A 296 7.87 -16.64 -0.33
N ASP A 297 6.73 -17.15 -0.80
CA ASP A 297 5.39 -16.58 -0.56
C ASP A 297 5.29 -15.14 -1.08
N GLY A 298 5.21 -15.01 -2.41
CA GLY A 298 5.08 -13.72 -3.11
C GLY A 298 6.38 -13.25 -3.79
N PRO A 299 6.50 -11.94 -4.12
CA PRO A 299 7.70 -11.40 -4.72
C PRO A 299 8.85 -11.38 -3.70
N LYS A 300 10.07 -11.53 -4.22
CA LYS A 300 11.31 -11.37 -3.43
C LYS A 300 11.33 -9.99 -2.79
N ARG A 301 11.61 -9.94 -1.48
CA ARG A 301 11.53 -8.69 -0.71
C ARG A 301 12.46 -8.66 0.49
N ILE A 302 12.82 -7.47 0.95
CA ILE A 302 13.37 -7.28 2.30
C ILE A 302 12.25 -6.84 3.22
N THR A 303 12.06 -7.56 4.33
CA THR A 303 11.14 -7.20 5.42
C THR A 303 11.92 -6.84 6.67
N PHE A 304 11.37 -5.94 7.49
CA PHE A 304 12.03 -5.44 8.68
C PHE A 304 11.32 -5.86 9.96
N GLN A 305 12.07 -5.91 11.05
CA GLN A 305 11.56 -6.10 12.39
C GLN A 305 12.23 -5.09 13.32
N ALA A 306 11.42 -4.45 14.17
CA ALA A 306 11.93 -3.55 15.19
C ALA A 306 12.51 -4.33 16.36
N SER A 307 13.57 -3.81 16.97
CA SER A 307 14.12 -4.39 18.21
C SER A 307 13.18 -4.19 19.40
N THR A 308 12.40 -3.10 19.38
CA THR A 308 11.42 -2.74 20.41
C THR A 308 10.16 -2.11 19.79
N PRO A 309 9.01 -2.09 20.49
CA PRO A 309 7.83 -1.35 20.02
C PRO A 309 8.11 0.15 19.79
N ASP A 310 8.94 0.78 20.62
CA ASP A 310 9.35 2.19 20.46
C ASP A 310 10.13 2.43 19.15
N ASP A 311 10.99 1.49 18.75
CA ASP A 311 11.69 1.56 17.45
C ASP A 311 10.71 1.48 16.27
N ALA A 312 9.64 0.66 16.38
CA ALA A 312 8.60 0.59 15.36
C ALA A 312 7.79 1.90 15.27
N ASP A 313 7.46 2.50 16.41
CA ASP A 313 6.77 3.80 16.45
C ASP A 313 7.61 4.93 15.86
N LYS A 314 8.91 4.96 16.19
CA LYS A 314 9.88 5.89 15.62
C LYS A 314 10.01 5.71 14.11
N PHE A 315 10.04 4.48 13.62
CA PHE A 315 10.02 4.18 12.19
C PHE A 315 8.77 4.75 11.54
N GLY A 316 7.59 4.43 12.07
CA GLY A 316 6.31 4.91 11.54
C GLY A 316 6.24 6.43 11.45
N LYS A 317 6.68 7.14 12.51
CA LYS A 317 6.73 8.61 12.54
C LYS A 317 7.71 9.20 11.53
N ALA A 318 8.84 8.55 11.30
CA ALA A 318 9.89 9.06 10.43
C ALA A 318 9.63 8.77 8.94
N ILE A 319 9.17 7.55 8.63
CA ILE A 319 8.98 7.07 7.27
C ILE A 319 7.54 7.33 6.76
N GLY A 320 6.58 7.50 7.68
CA GLY A 320 5.16 7.69 7.35
C GLY A 320 4.45 6.38 6.97
N ILE A 321 5.06 5.23 7.25
CA ILE A 321 4.53 3.89 6.96
C ILE A 321 4.80 2.99 8.17
N THR A 322 3.84 2.15 8.57
CA THR A 322 4.04 1.18 9.65
C THR A 322 5.08 0.12 9.26
N LEU A 323 5.99 -0.19 10.18
CA LEU A 323 7.15 -1.03 9.88
C LEU A 323 6.78 -2.44 9.40
N ASP A 324 5.72 -3.01 9.94
CA ASP A 324 5.23 -4.35 9.63
C ASP A 324 4.74 -4.51 8.18
N ARG A 325 4.31 -3.41 7.55
CA ARG A 325 3.92 -3.35 6.15
C ARG A 325 5.07 -2.92 5.24
N PHE A 326 6.05 -2.19 5.77
CA PHE A 326 7.13 -1.67 4.95
C PHE A 326 8.04 -2.79 4.42
N ALA A 327 8.25 -2.80 3.10
CA ALA A 327 9.15 -3.73 2.45
C ALA A 327 9.94 -3.06 1.32
N LEU A 328 11.08 -3.65 0.98
CA LEU A 328 11.81 -3.32 -0.24
C LEU A 328 11.59 -4.41 -1.28
N PHE A 329 11.38 -4.04 -2.54
CA PHE A 329 11.14 -4.96 -3.65
C PHE A 329 12.08 -4.68 -4.82
N GLU A 330 12.38 -5.72 -5.61
CA GLU A 330 12.96 -5.57 -6.94
C GLU A 330 11.85 -5.29 -7.95
N TYR A 331 12.04 -4.25 -8.75
CA TYR A 331 11.13 -3.89 -9.84
C TYR A 331 11.88 -3.11 -10.90
N ASP A 332 11.68 -3.44 -12.18
CA ASP A 332 12.26 -2.74 -13.32
C ASP A 332 13.77 -2.44 -13.20
N GLY A 333 14.54 -3.44 -12.74
CA GLY A 333 16.00 -3.33 -12.58
C GLY A 333 16.47 -2.42 -11.44
N LEU A 334 15.58 -2.04 -10.51
CA LEU A 334 15.91 -1.27 -9.31
C LEU A 334 15.27 -1.86 -8.05
N VAL A 335 15.79 -1.46 -6.89
CA VAL A 335 15.15 -1.71 -5.60
C VAL A 335 14.32 -0.48 -5.22
N THR A 336 13.06 -0.69 -4.89
CA THR A 336 12.11 0.36 -4.48
C THR A 336 11.43 -0.02 -3.17
N ILE A 337 10.83 0.95 -2.50
CA ILE A 337 9.95 0.70 -1.35
C ILE A 337 8.54 0.27 -1.80
N GLY A 338 7.84 -0.44 -0.91
CA GLY A 338 6.45 -0.83 -1.11
C GLY A 338 5.83 -1.35 0.18
N PHE A 339 4.66 -1.96 0.04
CA PHE A 339 3.91 -2.56 1.13
C PHE A 339 3.79 -4.07 0.95
N ALA A 340 3.95 -4.81 2.05
CA ALA A 340 3.76 -6.25 2.13
C ALA A 340 2.75 -6.57 3.23
N GLU A 341 1.64 -7.18 2.85
CA GLU A 341 0.60 -7.68 3.74
C GLU A 341 0.49 -9.18 3.57
N PRO A 342 1.02 -9.97 4.53
CA PRO A 342 0.89 -11.41 4.48
C PRO A 342 -0.58 -11.86 4.52
N ALA A 343 -0.85 -13.02 3.94
CA ALA A 343 -2.15 -13.68 4.04
C ALA A 343 -2.54 -13.91 5.50
N ASN A 344 -3.83 -13.76 5.80
CA ASN A 344 -4.41 -13.89 7.14
C ASN A 344 -3.75 -13.02 8.21
N SER A 345 -3.17 -11.88 7.81
CA SER A 345 -2.67 -10.88 8.74
C SER A 345 -3.75 -9.86 9.06
N THR A 346 -3.67 -9.25 10.24
CA THR A 346 -4.55 -8.15 10.63
C THR A 346 -3.70 -6.93 10.93
N THR A 347 -4.04 -5.81 10.31
CA THR A 347 -3.34 -4.54 10.48
C THR A 347 -4.32 -3.44 10.84
N THR A 348 -3.85 -2.42 11.56
CA THR A 348 -4.65 -1.23 11.88
C THR A 348 -3.90 0.00 11.40
N THR A 349 -4.55 0.80 10.57
CA THR A 349 -3.97 2.04 10.01
C THR A 349 -4.97 3.18 10.01
N ILE A 350 -4.50 4.41 9.84
CA ILE A 350 -5.40 5.54 9.54
C ILE A 350 -6.01 5.28 8.17
N GLY A 351 -7.31 4.99 8.16
CA GLY A 351 -8.09 4.76 6.94
C GLY A 351 -8.39 6.05 6.20
N GLY A 352 -8.36 7.19 6.91
CA GLY A 352 -8.54 8.54 6.36
C GLY A 352 -9.52 9.37 7.17
N TYR A 353 -10.01 10.43 6.56
CA TYR A 353 -10.86 11.44 7.20
C TYR A 353 -12.26 11.42 6.60
N ASN A 354 -13.26 11.86 7.36
CA ASN A 354 -14.55 12.21 6.76
C ASN A 354 -14.43 13.54 5.98
N ARG A 355 -15.46 13.86 5.19
CA ARG A 355 -15.47 15.07 4.35
C ARG A 355 -15.26 16.38 5.12
N ILE A 356 -15.79 16.47 6.35
CA ILE A 356 -15.68 17.67 7.19
C ILE A 356 -14.22 17.88 7.60
N ALA A 357 -13.61 16.87 8.22
CA ALA A 357 -12.20 16.90 8.61
C ALA A 357 -11.29 17.14 7.39
N ALA A 358 -11.62 16.53 6.25
CA ALA A 358 -10.87 16.72 5.03
C ALA A 358 -10.89 18.18 4.55
N ASN A 359 -12.06 18.81 4.58
CA ASN A 359 -12.21 20.22 4.23
C ASN A 359 -11.51 21.14 5.22
N ASP A 360 -11.58 20.85 6.53
CA ASP A 360 -10.88 21.65 7.53
C ASP A 360 -9.37 21.64 7.27
N LEU A 361 -8.78 20.48 7.02
CA LEU A 361 -7.36 20.34 6.71
C LEU A 361 -6.98 21.07 5.42
N LEU A 362 -7.76 20.96 4.35
CA LEU A 362 -7.47 21.62 3.06
C LEU A 362 -7.59 23.14 3.13
N THR A 363 -8.69 23.63 3.71
CA THR A 363 -9.04 25.06 3.69
C THR A 363 -8.27 25.88 4.72
N GLN A 364 -7.77 25.24 5.78
CA GLN A 364 -6.93 25.87 6.80
C GLN A 364 -5.43 25.57 6.61
N TRP A 365 -5.04 24.80 5.57
CA TRP A 365 -3.64 24.62 5.21
C TRP A 365 -3.01 25.95 4.74
N THR A 366 -1.69 26.02 4.68
CA THR A 366 -0.98 27.15 4.06
C THR A 366 -0.13 26.66 2.88
N PRO A 367 -0.35 27.18 1.65
CA PRO A 367 -1.48 28.02 1.27
C PRO A 367 -2.83 27.28 1.39
N PRO A 368 -3.95 27.99 1.61
CA PRO A 368 -5.26 27.35 1.72
C PRO A 368 -5.68 26.80 0.36
N LEU A 369 -6.25 25.59 0.38
CA LEU A 369 -6.76 24.89 -0.79
C LEU A 369 -8.30 24.93 -0.83
N PRO A 370 -8.92 24.78 -2.02
CA PRO A 370 -10.35 24.59 -2.10
C PRO A 370 -10.81 23.35 -1.33
N ALA A 371 -12.08 23.34 -0.90
CA ALA A 371 -12.73 22.15 -0.34
C ALA A 371 -12.78 21.00 -1.36
N VAL A 372 -12.92 19.75 -0.89
CA VAL A 372 -13.06 18.58 -1.77
C VAL A 372 -14.28 18.73 -2.68
N LEU A 373 -14.15 18.24 -3.92
CA LEU A 373 -15.22 18.29 -4.94
C LEU A 373 -16.50 17.59 -4.44
N SER A 374 -17.66 18.18 -4.77
CA SER A 374 -19.02 17.71 -4.42
C SER A 374 -19.30 16.30 -4.86
#